data_AF-A0AAV2A9H6-F1
#
_entry.id   AF-A0AAV2A9H6-F1
#
_cell.length_a   1.000
_cell.length_b   1.000
_cell.length_c   1.000
_cell.angle_alpha   90.00
_cell.angle_beta   90.00
_cell.angle_gamma   90.00
#
_symmetry.space_group_name_H-M   'P 1'
#
loop_
_entity.id
_entity.type
_entity.pdbx_description
1 polymer ?
#
loop_
_entity_poly.entity_id
_entity_poly.type
_entity_poly.pdbx_seq_one_letter_code
_entity_poly.pdbx_strand_id
1 'polypeptide(L)'
;MRKEVLEKANKIARILESYQSCEDLNMNFEEKGTKEYFVSDNPFIVEMVSSAPRYCETLSHMFDFTLLKQYLKDNSVAVTVDCSNGVTGPAVLDILRNRLGLPEKSILNKDSLEDFGSLSADPNPASRKD
;
A
#
# COMPACT_ATOMS: atom_id res chain seq x y z
N MET A 1 24.79 -6.70 3.23
CA MET A 1 23.92 -5.68 3.87
C MET A 1 22.63 -6.25 4.48
N ARG A 2 21.76 -7.00 3.78
CA ARG A 2 20.48 -7.50 4.37
C ARG A 2 20.61 -8.54 5.51
N LYS A 3 21.59 -9.44 5.47
CA LYS A 3 21.75 -10.50 6.48
C LYS A 3 22.28 -9.98 7.82
N GLU A 4 23.30 -9.14 7.79
CA GLU A 4 23.91 -8.55 8.99
C GLU A 4 22.94 -7.66 9.77
N VAL A 5 22.11 -6.87 9.08
CA VAL A 5 21.08 -6.04 9.73
C VAL A 5 20.04 -6.93 10.41
N LEU A 6 19.60 -8.00 9.74
CA LEU A 6 18.65 -8.95 10.30
C LEU A 6 19.22 -9.68 11.52
N GLU A 7 20.47 -10.13 11.46
CA GLU A 7 21.16 -10.78 12.58
C GLU A 7 21.30 -9.83 13.77
N LYS A 8 21.67 -8.56 13.52
CA LYS A 8 21.75 -7.53 14.56
C LYS A 8 20.38 -7.26 15.20
N ALA A 9 19.33 -7.07 14.40
CA ALA A 9 17.98 -6.83 14.89
C ALA A 9 17.48 -8.01 15.74
N ASN A 10 17.68 -9.26 15.27
CA ASN A 10 17.32 -10.46 16.02
C ASN A 10 18.09 -10.59 17.33
N LYS A 11 19.39 -10.24 17.32
CA LYS A 11 20.20 -10.23 18.54
C LYS A 11 19.65 -9.23 19.55
N ILE A 12 19.36 -8.00 19.12
CA ILE A 12 18.79 -6.93 19.97
C ILE A 12 17.43 -7.38 20.53
N ALA A 13 16.52 -7.88 19.68
CA ALA A 13 15.18 -8.31 20.09
C ALA A 13 15.18 -9.40 21.18
N ARG A 14 16.23 -10.22 21.27
CA ARG A 14 16.35 -11.28 22.28
C ARG A 14 16.92 -10.82 23.61
N ILE A 15 17.61 -9.67 23.64
CA ILE A 15 18.30 -9.16 24.83
C ILE A 15 17.76 -7.80 25.30
N LEU A 16 16.72 -7.28 24.64
CA LEU A 16 16.14 -5.97 24.96
C LEU A 16 15.44 -6.03 26.32
N GLU A 17 15.93 -5.26 27.28
CA GLU A 17 15.34 -5.18 28.63
C GLU A 17 14.37 -4.00 28.77
N SER A 18 14.55 -2.93 27.98
CA SER A 18 13.70 -1.74 27.99
C SER A 18 13.73 -1.02 26.64
N TYR A 19 12.73 -0.18 26.40
CA TYR A 19 12.65 0.71 25.23
C TYR A 19 12.12 2.08 25.65
N GLN A 20 12.33 3.10 24.80
CA GLN A 20 11.81 4.44 25.01
C GLN A 20 10.58 4.67 24.12
N SER A 21 9.54 5.29 24.67
CA SER A 21 8.31 5.67 23.98
C SER A 21 7.88 7.08 24.40
N CYS A 22 7.05 7.71 23.57
CA CYS A 22 6.34 8.94 23.90
C CYS A 22 4.84 8.63 23.80
N GLU A 23 4.23 8.25 24.92
CA GLU A 23 2.83 7.78 24.97
C GLU A 23 1.82 8.90 24.67
N ASP A 24 2.19 10.15 24.99
CA ASP A 24 1.34 11.32 24.77
C ASP A 24 1.35 11.82 23.32
N LEU A 25 2.17 11.24 22.45
CA LEU A 25 2.26 11.62 21.04
C LEU A 25 1.04 11.11 20.26
N ASN A 26 0.02 11.97 20.13
CA ASN A 26 -1.17 11.68 19.33
C ASN A 26 -1.04 12.22 17.90
N MET A 27 -0.85 11.31 16.94
CA MET A 27 -0.71 11.65 15.52
C MET A 27 -2.01 11.38 14.76
N ASN A 28 -2.40 12.34 13.90
CA ASN A 28 -3.50 12.13 12.96
C ASN A 28 -2.96 11.54 11.66
N PHE A 29 -3.38 10.32 11.32
CA PHE A 29 -2.97 9.59 10.12
C PHE A 29 -3.89 9.80 8.90
N GLU A 30 -5.01 10.50 9.06
CA GLU A 30 -6.00 10.69 7.99
C GLU A 30 -5.70 11.91 7.12
N GLU A 31 -5.01 12.91 7.69
CA GLU A 31 -4.69 14.15 7.01
C GLU A 31 -3.32 14.09 6.35
N LYS A 32 -3.28 14.25 5.02
CA LYS A 32 -2.04 14.37 4.25
C LYS A 32 -1.29 15.66 4.59
N GLY A 33 0.02 15.65 4.37
CA GLY A 33 0.89 16.82 4.51
C GLY A 33 1.90 16.69 5.64
N THR A 34 2.70 17.73 5.82
CA THR A 34 3.72 17.80 6.88
C THR A 34 3.12 18.39 8.14
N LYS A 35 3.32 17.71 9.27
CA LYS A 35 2.96 18.17 10.60
C LYS A 35 4.18 18.14 11.52
N GLU A 36 4.28 19.15 12.36
CA GLU A 36 5.29 19.22 13.41
C GLU A 36 4.64 18.87 14.75
N TYR A 37 5.26 17.95 15.47
CA TYR A 37 4.93 17.56 16.83
C TYR A 37 6.12 17.88 17.74
N PHE A 38 5.92 17.91 19.06
CA PHE A 38 7.00 18.10 20.02
C PHE A 38 7.15 16.86 20.88
N VAL A 39 8.36 16.33 20.96
CA VAL A 39 8.73 15.24 21.87
C VAL A 39 9.68 15.83 22.90
N SER A 40 9.18 15.98 24.14
CA SER A 40 9.79 16.86 25.13
C SER A 40 9.92 18.29 24.55
N ASP A 41 11.13 18.84 24.46
CA ASP A 41 11.38 20.19 23.93
C ASP A 41 11.90 20.18 22.47
N ASN A 42 11.88 19.02 21.79
CA ASN A 42 12.44 18.87 20.45
C ASN A 42 11.35 18.72 19.38
N PRO A 43 11.48 19.40 18.21
CA PRO A 43 10.56 19.23 17.10
C PRO A 43 10.71 17.84 16.46
N PHE A 44 9.59 17.21 16.17
CA PHE A 44 9.44 15.93 15.49
C PHE A 44 8.51 16.10 14.29
N ILE A 45 9.08 16.06 13.09
CA ILE A 45 8.36 16.34 11.84
C ILE A 45 7.90 15.03 11.21
N VAL A 46 6.62 14.94 10.90
CA VAL A 46 6.00 13.79 10.24
C VAL A 46 5.37 14.25 8.93
N GLU A 47 5.67 13.56 7.84
CA GLU A 47 5.03 13.78 6.54
C GLU A 47 4.08 12.62 6.21
N MET A 48 2.79 12.93 6.17
CA MET A 48 1.75 11.99 5.76
C MET A 48 1.62 12.00 4.24
N VAL A 49 2.20 10.99 3.59
CA VAL A 49 2.23 10.83 2.13
C VAL A 49 1.27 9.75 1.63
N SER A 50 0.73 9.94 0.44
CA SER A 50 0.02 8.87 -0.26
C SER A 50 1.03 7.94 -0.93
N SER A 51 0.93 6.64 -0.67
CA SER A 51 1.81 5.63 -1.26
C SER A 51 1.52 5.39 -2.75
N ALA A 52 0.26 5.54 -3.17
CA ALA A 52 -0.16 5.21 -4.54
C ALA A 52 0.46 6.10 -5.62
N PRO A 53 0.46 7.45 -5.55
CA PRO A 53 0.94 8.30 -6.63
C PRO A 53 2.42 8.07 -7.00
N ARG A 54 3.29 7.90 -6.00
CA ARG A 54 4.73 7.69 -6.23
C ARG A 54 5.02 6.35 -6.88
N TYR A 55 4.27 5.32 -6.49
CA TYR A 55 4.32 4.03 -7.14
C TYR A 55 3.82 4.11 -8.59
N CYS A 56 2.72 4.83 -8.84
CA CYS A 56 2.18 5.05 -10.19
C CYS A 56 3.18 5.78 -11.10
N GLU A 57 3.85 6.81 -10.59
CA GLU A 57 4.88 7.55 -11.33
C GLU A 57 6.01 6.61 -11.77
N THR A 58 6.48 5.76 -10.85
CA THR A 58 7.51 4.75 -11.15
C THR A 58 7.04 3.79 -12.26
N LEU A 59 5.80 3.30 -12.19
CA LEU A 59 5.24 2.44 -13.23
C LEU A 59 5.09 3.15 -14.58
N SER A 60 4.75 4.44 -14.59
CA SER A 60 4.60 5.21 -15.82
C SER A 60 5.93 5.41 -16.57
N HIS A 61 7.06 5.31 -15.87
CA HIS A 61 8.39 5.32 -16.50
C HIS A 61 8.80 3.94 -17.01
N MET A 62 8.21 2.86 -16.50
CA MET A 62 8.53 1.48 -16.90
C MET A 62 7.61 0.94 -18.01
N PHE A 63 6.38 1.44 -18.11
CA PHE A 63 5.36 0.94 -19.04
C PHE A 63 4.74 2.07 -19.88
N ASP A 64 4.39 1.77 -21.13
CA ASP A 64 3.63 2.69 -21.98
C ASP A 64 2.15 2.69 -21.57
N PHE A 65 1.77 3.66 -20.74
CA PHE A 65 0.39 3.82 -20.27
C PHE A 65 -0.56 4.22 -21.40
N THR A 66 -0.08 4.84 -22.47
CA THR A 66 -0.92 5.20 -23.63
C THR A 66 -1.33 3.93 -24.36
N LEU A 67 -0.37 3.05 -24.64
CA LEU A 67 -0.62 1.78 -25.29
C LEU A 67 -1.53 0.88 -24.43
N LEU A 68 -1.26 0.78 -23.12
CA LEU A 68 -2.09 -0.01 -22.20
C LEU A 68 -3.54 0.50 -22.15
N LYS A 69 -3.72 1.82 -22.11
CA LYS A 69 -5.05 2.44 -22.12
C LYS A 69 -5.81 2.16 -23.41
N GLN A 70 -5.14 2.24 -24.56
CA GLN A 70 -5.75 1.88 -25.85
C GLN A 70 -6.16 0.41 -25.86
N TYR A 71 -5.26 -0.48 -25.47
CA TYR A 71 -5.52 -1.92 -25.42
C TYR A 71 -6.72 -2.27 -24.54
N LEU A 72 -6.82 -1.67 -23.35
CA LEU A 72 -7.95 -1.91 -22.43
C LEU A 72 -9.27 -1.29 -22.95
N LYS A 73 -9.20 -0.16 -23.68
CA LYS A 73 -10.39 0.51 -24.23
C LYS A 73 -11.03 -0.27 -25.37
N ASP A 74 -10.24 -0.94 -26.19
CA ASP A 74 -10.73 -1.68 -27.35
C ASP A 74 -11.51 -2.96 -26.98
N ASN A 75 -11.65 -3.26 -25.66
CA ASN A 75 -12.30 -4.46 -25.11
C ASN A 75 -11.80 -5.77 -25.72
N SER A 76 -10.56 -5.77 -26.19
CA SER A 76 -9.89 -6.95 -26.77
C SER A 76 -9.63 -8.03 -25.72
N VAL A 77 -9.66 -7.67 -24.44
CA VAL A 77 -9.50 -8.60 -23.32
C VAL A 77 -10.43 -8.23 -22.16
N ALA A 78 -11.01 -9.25 -21.53
CA ALA A 78 -11.70 -9.09 -20.26
C ALA A 78 -10.69 -9.22 -19.11
N VAL A 79 -10.56 -8.16 -18.31
CA VAL A 79 -9.68 -8.14 -17.13
C VAL A 79 -10.52 -8.13 -15.87
N THR A 80 -10.14 -8.95 -14.90
CA THR A 80 -10.61 -8.91 -13.52
C THR A 80 -9.40 -8.87 -12.60
N VAL A 81 -9.41 -7.94 -11.64
CA VAL A 81 -8.36 -7.77 -10.64
C VAL A 81 -9.00 -7.84 -9.26
N ASP A 82 -8.63 -8.85 -8.50
CA ASP A 82 -9.01 -8.99 -7.11
C ASP A 82 -7.90 -8.40 -6.22
N CYS A 83 -8.25 -7.44 -5.36
CA CYS A 83 -7.31 -6.82 -4.44
C CYS A 83 -7.30 -7.49 -3.05
N SER A 84 -8.11 -8.53 -2.86
CA SER A 84 -8.21 -9.35 -1.64
C SER A 84 -8.41 -8.54 -0.35
N ASN A 85 -9.13 -7.41 -0.46
CA ASN A 85 -9.31 -6.43 0.61
C ASN A 85 -8.00 -6.00 1.28
N GLY A 86 -6.89 -6.08 0.53
CA GLY A 86 -5.55 -5.75 0.99
C GLY A 86 -5.14 -4.33 0.65
N VAL A 87 -3.85 -4.05 0.85
CA VAL A 87 -3.25 -2.71 0.63
C VAL A 87 -3.14 -2.31 -0.84
N THR A 88 -3.32 -3.24 -1.77
CA THR A 88 -3.16 -3.01 -3.22
C THR A 88 -4.32 -2.22 -3.82
N GLY A 89 -5.50 -2.26 -3.20
CA GLY A 89 -6.73 -1.63 -3.69
C GLY A 89 -6.58 -0.16 -4.10
N PRO A 90 -6.11 0.74 -3.22
CA PRO A 90 -5.88 2.15 -3.56
C PRO A 90 -4.96 2.36 -4.77
N ALA A 91 -3.91 1.56 -4.92
CA ALA A 91 -3.01 1.64 -6.06
C ALA A 91 -3.67 1.14 -7.36
N VAL A 92 -4.41 0.04 -7.29
CA VAL A 92 -5.17 -0.51 -8.43
C VAL A 92 -6.22 0.47 -8.92
N LEU A 93 -6.92 1.15 -8.01
CA LEU A 93 -7.90 2.18 -8.37
C LEU A 93 -7.25 3.39 -9.04
N ASP A 94 -6.07 3.83 -8.59
CA ASP A 94 -5.39 4.94 -9.26
C ASP A 94 -4.86 4.53 -10.65
N ILE A 95 -4.21 3.38 -10.75
CA ILE A 95 -3.55 2.95 -11.97
C ILE A 95 -4.57 2.43 -12.98
N LEU A 96 -5.23 1.32 -12.66
CA LEU A 96 -6.04 0.59 -13.64
C LEU A 96 -7.33 1.34 -13.94
N ARG A 97 -8.01 1.88 -12.92
CA ARG A 97 -9.26 2.64 -13.14
C ARG A 97 -9.00 4.08 -13.58
N ASN A 98 -8.38 4.91 -12.74
CA ASN A 98 -8.32 6.36 -13.02
C ASN A 98 -7.43 6.69 -14.23
N ARG A 99 -6.25 6.06 -14.36
CA ARG A 99 -5.29 6.37 -15.43
C ARG A 99 -5.58 5.57 -16.70
N LEU A 100 -5.70 4.24 -16.57
CA LEU A 100 -5.84 3.32 -17.70
C LEU A 100 -7.29 3.06 -18.13
N GLY A 101 -8.29 3.46 -17.35
CA GLY A 101 -9.70 3.42 -17.76
C GLY A 101 -10.39 2.07 -17.60
N LEU A 102 -9.84 1.14 -16.81
CA LEU A 102 -10.48 -0.13 -16.51
C LEU A 102 -11.81 0.11 -15.75
N PRO A 103 -12.91 -0.55 -16.13
CA PRO A 103 -14.19 -0.41 -15.44
C PRO A 103 -14.09 -0.79 -13.96
N GLU A 104 -14.74 -0.05 -13.07
CA GLU A 104 -14.69 -0.34 -11.64
C GLU A 104 -15.23 -1.74 -11.29
N LYS A 105 -16.21 -2.24 -12.06
CA LYS A 105 -16.73 -3.61 -11.92
C LYS A 105 -15.69 -4.72 -12.14
N SER A 106 -14.59 -4.41 -12.82
CA SER A 106 -13.48 -5.32 -13.04
C SER A 106 -12.51 -5.38 -11.85
N ILE A 107 -12.70 -4.54 -10.83
CA ILE A 107 -11.84 -4.46 -9.65
C ILE A 107 -12.66 -4.92 -8.44
N LEU A 108 -12.31 -6.09 -7.91
CA LEU A 108 -12.97 -6.74 -6.78
C LEU A 108 -12.21 -6.47 -5.49
N ASN A 109 -12.92 -6.52 -4.36
CA ASN A 109 -12.36 -6.46 -3.01
C ASN A 109 -11.34 -5.32 -2.81
N LYS A 110 -11.69 -4.13 -3.34
CA LYS A 110 -10.79 -2.97 -3.49
C LYS A 110 -10.58 -2.16 -2.20
N ASP A 111 -11.44 -2.32 -1.22
CA ASP A 111 -11.36 -1.59 0.05
C ASP A 111 -10.46 -2.36 1.01
N SER A 112 -9.44 -1.69 1.56
CA SER A 112 -8.52 -2.30 2.53
C SER A 112 -9.23 -2.50 3.86
N LEU A 113 -9.32 -3.75 4.33
CA LEU A 113 -9.96 -4.13 5.58
C LEU A 113 -8.96 -4.81 6.51
N GLU A 114 -9.08 -4.58 7.82
CA GLU A 114 -8.17 -5.16 8.83
C GLU A 114 -8.15 -6.68 8.83
N ASP A 115 -9.31 -7.30 8.55
CA ASP A 115 -9.50 -8.75 8.50
C ASP A 115 -9.56 -9.30 7.06
N PHE A 116 -9.23 -8.48 6.06
CA PHE A 116 -9.35 -8.80 4.63
C PHE A 116 -10.76 -9.27 4.21
N GLY A 117 -11.81 -8.84 4.92
CA GLY A 117 -13.17 -9.31 4.67
C GLY A 117 -13.38 -10.77 5.07
N SER A 118 -12.59 -11.27 6.03
CA SER A 118 -12.53 -12.68 6.44
C SER A 118 -12.13 -13.64 5.31
N LEU A 119 -11.47 -13.13 4.27
CA LEU A 119 -10.89 -13.89 3.16
C LEU A 119 -9.39 -14.12 3.39
N SER A 120 -8.83 -15.11 2.68
CA SER A 120 -7.37 -15.28 2.67
C SER A 120 -6.74 -14.25 1.73
N ALA A 121 -5.75 -13.51 2.23
CA ALA A 121 -4.99 -12.54 1.44
C ALA A 121 -3.84 -13.17 0.61
N ASP A 122 -3.62 -14.49 0.72
CA ASP A 122 -2.58 -15.19 -0.04
C ASP A 122 -3.12 -15.58 -1.42
N PRO A 123 -2.54 -15.13 -2.54
CA PRO A 123 -3.02 -15.46 -3.88
C PRO A 123 -2.59 -16.88 -4.28
N ASN A 124 -3.39 -17.89 -3.95
CA ASN A 124 -3.16 -19.27 -4.30
C ASN A 124 -4.47 -19.99 -4.70
N PRO A 125 -4.41 -21.19 -5.32
CA PRO A 125 -5.63 -21.88 -5.74
C PRO A 125 -6.54 -22.35 -4.61
N ALA A 126 -6.01 -22.56 -3.40
CA ALA A 126 -6.78 -23.01 -2.25
C ALA A 126 -7.48 -21.87 -1.48
N SER A 127 -7.01 -20.63 -1.66
CA SER A 127 -7.58 -19.43 -1.06
C SER A 127 -8.70 -18.79 -1.88
N ARG A 128 -8.77 -19.06 -3.19
CA ARG A 128 -9.95 -18.75 -4.01
C ARG A 128 -11.12 -19.65 -3.64
N LYS A 129 -12.27 -19.05 -3.29
CA LYS A 129 -13.54 -19.76 -3.06
C LYS A 129 -14.54 -19.61 -4.22
N ASP A 130 -14.08 -19.09 -5.36
CA ASP A 130 -14.82 -18.90 -6.60
C ASP A 130 -14.44 -19.90 -7.68
#